data_AF-A0AAV9TTE0-F1
#
_entry.id   AF-A0AAV9TTE0-F1
#
_cell.length_a   1.000
_cell.length_b   1.000
_cell.length_c   1.000
_cell.angle_alpha   90.00
_cell.angle_beta   90.00
_cell.angle_gamma   90.00
#
_symmetry.space_group_name_H-M   'P 1'
#
loop_
_entity.id
_entity.type
_entity.pdbx_description
1 polymer ?
#
loop_
_entity_poly.entity_id
_entity_poly.type
_entity_poly.pdbx_seq_one_letter_code
_entity_poly.pdbx_strand_id
1 'polypeptide(L)'
;MRSVQPEWVPSISSFDDAHYFEEDEPISDWSESMGSEIAEESENRADLDAEFLHFGFEADVRALVIEFTAAPYDSTKLKRFDRDVDDNSELEDGEKEYLKWYARRAGHKERKRPRDKLLRDPWVKDDVLRMRKQMAFLGYSWRCKGMLHRPFVDGVIAAIS
;
A
#
# COMPACT_ATOMS: atom_id res chain seq x y z
N MET A 1 -0.59 -21.69 -38.79
CA MET A 1 -0.83 -20.61 -37.81
C MET A 1 -1.36 -19.42 -38.59
N ARG A 2 -2.58 -18.94 -38.32
CA ARG A 2 -3.15 -17.78 -39.02
C ARG A 2 -2.53 -16.52 -38.40
N SER A 3 -1.76 -15.76 -39.18
CA SER A 3 -1.30 -14.43 -38.80
C SER A 3 -2.44 -13.45 -39.05
N VAL A 4 -3.07 -12.97 -37.99
CA VAL A 4 -4.00 -11.83 -38.07
C VAL A 4 -3.17 -10.60 -37.76
N GLN A 5 -3.11 -9.66 -38.71
CA GLN A 5 -2.43 -8.39 -38.51
C GLN A 5 -3.36 -7.47 -37.70
N PRO A 6 -2.87 -6.84 -36.62
CA PRO A 6 -3.70 -5.97 -35.80
C PRO A 6 -4.13 -4.72 -36.61
N GLU A 7 -5.32 -4.22 -36.31
CA GLU A 7 -5.87 -3.01 -36.94
C GLU A 7 -5.05 -1.76 -36.60
N TRP A 8 -4.37 -1.76 -35.46
CA TRP A 8 -3.55 -0.66 -35.01
C TRP A 8 -2.17 -1.13 -34.54
N VAL A 9 -1.14 -0.41 -34.98
CA VAL A 9 0.27 -0.61 -34.60
C VAL A 9 0.82 0.73 -34.12
N PRO A 10 1.33 0.82 -32.87
CA PRO A 10 1.91 2.06 -32.34
C PRO A 10 3.19 2.44 -33.08
N SER A 11 3.39 3.74 -33.32
CA SER A 11 4.62 4.27 -33.89
C SER A 11 5.62 4.54 -32.76
N ILE A 12 6.61 3.68 -32.58
CA ILE A 12 7.65 3.84 -31.55
C ILE A 12 8.92 4.40 -32.22
N SER A 13 9.35 5.59 -31.81
CA SER A 13 10.49 6.30 -32.42
C SER A 13 11.85 5.87 -31.87
N SER A 14 11.90 5.39 -30.63
CA SER A 14 13.12 4.94 -29.95
C SER A 14 12.82 3.97 -28.81
N PHE A 15 13.84 3.37 -28.21
CA PHE A 15 13.67 2.45 -27.08
C PHE A 15 13.09 3.14 -25.83
N ASP A 16 13.35 4.43 -25.66
CA ASP A 16 12.88 5.24 -24.52
C ASP A 16 11.66 6.10 -24.88
N ASP A 17 10.95 5.75 -25.96
CA ASP A 17 9.81 6.53 -26.42
C ASP A 17 8.57 6.32 -25.54
N ALA A 18 8.17 7.38 -24.83
CA ALA A 18 7.06 7.38 -23.89
C ALA A 18 5.88 8.29 -24.30
N HIS A 19 5.79 8.77 -25.55
CA HIS A 19 4.76 9.75 -25.94
C HIS A 19 3.30 9.26 -25.90
N TYR A 20 3.06 7.95 -25.85
CA TYR A 20 1.73 7.37 -25.63
C TYR A 20 1.37 7.27 -24.14
N PHE A 21 2.31 7.56 -23.24
CA PHE A 21 2.09 7.63 -21.81
C PHE A 21 1.87 9.11 -21.46
N GLU A 22 0.77 9.40 -20.79
CA GLU A 22 0.57 10.70 -20.17
C GLU A 22 1.64 10.84 -19.08
N GLU A 23 2.23 12.03 -18.92
CA GLU A 23 3.03 12.32 -17.72
C GLU A 23 2.08 12.27 -16.54
N ASP A 24 1.94 11.09 -15.93
CA ASP A 24 1.13 10.90 -14.75
C ASP A 24 1.60 11.88 -13.68
N GLU A 25 0.62 12.42 -12.95
CA GLU A 25 0.82 13.13 -11.69
C GLU A 25 1.92 12.42 -10.88
N PRO A 26 2.87 13.16 -10.29
CA PRO A 26 4.02 12.56 -9.60
C PRO A 26 3.53 11.42 -8.70
N ILE A 27 4.08 10.23 -8.93
CA ILE A 27 3.67 8.99 -8.28
C ILE A 27 3.50 9.27 -6.80
N SER A 28 2.26 9.34 -6.34
CA SER A 28 1.95 9.56 -4.93
C SER A 28 2.66 8.46 -4.16
N ASP A 29 3.51 8.89 -3.23
CA ASP A 29 4.57 8.10 -2.63
C ASP A 29 4.07 6.70 -2.29
N TRP A 30 4.83 5.73 -2.79
CA TRP A 30 4.61 4.31 -2.54
C TRP A 30 4.31 4.15 -1.07
N SER A 31 3.10 3.70 -0.71
CA SER A 31 2.67 3.48 0.67
C SER A 31 3.87 3.03 1.47
N GLU A 32 4.41 3.97 2.25
CA GLU A 32 5.60 3.75 3.03
C GLU A 32 5.23 2.56 3.89
N SER A 33 5.79 1.39 3.55
CA SER A 33 5.63 0.20 4.36
C SER A 33 6.53 0.40 5.57
N MET A 34 6.28 1.47 6.33
CA MET A 34 6.60 1.53 7.73
C MET A 34 6.00 0.26 8.30
N GLY A 35 6.89 -0.63 8.73
CA GLY A 35 6.52 -1.68 9.66
C GLY A 35 5.65 -1.05 10.73
N SER A 36 4.62 -1.76 11.17
CA SER A 36 3.61 -1.34 12.14
C SER A 36 4.21 -0.93 13.50
N GLU A 37 4.98 0.14 13.47
CA GLU A 37 5.76 0.86 14.45
C GLU A 37 5.84 2.32 13.96
N ILE A 38 4.77 2.83 13.32
CA ILE A 38 4.46 4.23 13.58
C ILE A 38 4.09 4.20 15.06
N ALA A 39 5.03 4.67 15.87
CA ALA A 39 4.73 5.18 17.18
C ALA A 39 3.56 6.14 16.97
N GLU A 40 2.36 5.63 17.22
CA GLU A 40 1.18 6.43 17.41
C GLU A 40 1.62 7.47 18.43
N GLU A 41 1.73 8.73 18.02
CA GLU A 41 1.77 9.84 18.96
C GLU A 41 0.62 9.55 19.92
N SER A 42 1.01 9.23 21.16
CA SER A 42 0.10 8.69 22.16
C SER A 42 -0.75 9.84 22.67
N GLU A 43 -1.69 10.29 21.84
CA GLU A 43 -2.97 10.73 22.36
C GLU A 43 -3.45 9.57 23.21
N ASN A 44 -3.54 9.79 24.52
CA ASN A 44 -4.03 8.76 25.42
C ASN A 44 -5.40 8.35 24.89
N ARG A 45 -5.58 7.08 24.56
CA ARG A 45 -6.89 6.56 24.14
C ARG A 45 -7.99 6.94 25.14
N ALA A 46 -7.66 7.04 26.42
CA ALA A 46 -8.56 7.52 27.46
C ALA A 46 -9.04 8.97 27.24
N ASP A 47 -8.18 9.85 26.73
CA ASP A 47 -8.51 11.25 26.43
C ASP A 47 -9.44 11.33 25.22
N LEU A 48 -9.16 10.53 24.17
CA LEU A 48 -10.02 10.40 22.98
C LEU A 48 -11.40 9.83 23.34
N ASP A 49 -11.45 8.78 24.17
CA ASP A 49 -12.68 8.16 24.63
C ASP A 49 -13.50 9.15 25.49
N ALA A 50 -12.85 9.99 26.29
CA ALA A 50 -13.50 11.04 27.08
C ALA A 50 -14.09 12.15 26.20
N GLU A 51 -13.37 12.58 25.17
CA GLU A 51 -13.86 13.56 24.19
C GLU A 51 -15.07 13.04 23.41
N PHE A 52 -15.01 11.79 22.96
CA PHE A 52 -16.12 11.12 22.28
C PHE A 52 -17.38 11.05 23.16
N LEU A 53 -17.22 10.74 24.45
CA LEU A 53 -18.34 10.74 25.40
C LEU A 53 -18.89 12.15 25.67
N HIS A 54 -18.06 13.19 25.55
CA HIS A 54 -18.49 14.57 25.77
C HIS A 54 -19.31 15.12 24.60
N PHE A 55 -19.05 14.69 23.36
CA PHE A 55 -19.74 15.15 22.16
C PHE A 55 -21.26 14.95 22.18
N GLY A 56 -21.76 14.05 23.03
CA GLY A 56 -23.19 13.96 23.33
C GLY A 56 -24.04 13.23 22.29
N PHE A 57 -23.43 12.40 21.45
CA PHE A 57 -24.13 11.56 20.46
C PHE A 57 -25.28 10.75 21.07
N GLU A 58 -26.30 10.45 20.26
CA GLU A 58 -27.41 9.61 20.66
C GLU A 58 -26.94 8.21 21.12
N ALA A 59 -27.72 7.56 21.97
CA ALA A 59 -27.39 6.25 22.53
C ALA A 59 -27.12 5.20 21.44
N ASP A 60 -27.86 5.24 20.33
CA ASP A 60 -27.75 4.27 19.24
C ASP A 60 -26.44 4.44 18.46
N VAL A 61 -26.05 5.68 18.16
CA VAL A 61 -24.77 6.00 17.51
C VAL A 61 -23.59 5.61 18.41
N ARG A 62 -23.68 5.89 19.71
CA ARG A 62 -22.66 5.45 20.68
C ARG A 62 -22.55 3.93 20.73
N ALA A 63 -23.68 3.22 20.75
CA ALA A 63 -23.70 1.76 20.76
C ALA A 63 -23.02 1.19 19.51
N LEU A 64 -23.30 1.75 18.33
CA LEU A 64 -22.68 1.35 17.06
C LEU A 64 -21.14 1.44 17.13
N VAL A 65 -20.62 2.56 17.63
CA VAL A 65 -19.17 2.81 17.73
C VAL A 65 -18.52 1.92 18.80
N ILE A 66 -19.16 1.74 19.94
CA ILE A 66 -18.67 0.86 21.02
C ILE A 66 -18.62 -0.59 20.52
N GLU A 67 -19.66 -1.07 19.84
CA GLU A 67 -19.68 -2.40 19.24
C GLU A 67 -18.60 -2.58 18.16
N PHE A 68 -18.39 -1.54 17.35
CA PHE A 68 -17.35 -1.55 16.33
C PHE A 68 -15.95 -1.71 16.95
N THR A 69 -15.65 -0.89 17.97
CA THR A 69 -14.33 -0.82 18.63
C THR A 69 -14.05 -1.95 19.61
N ALA A 70 -15.06 -2.67 20.09
CA ALA A 70 -14.91 -3.77 21.05
C ALA A 70 -14.11 -4.97 20.53
N ALA A 71 -14.06 -5.18 19.21
CA ALA A 71 -13.35 -6.30 18.59
C ALA A 71 -12.56 -5.85 17.35
N PRO A 72 -11.46 -6.56 17.00
CA PRO A 72 -10.70 -6.22 15.81
C PRO A 72 -11.57 -6.23 14.55
N TYR A 73 -11.40 -5.24 13.68
CA TYR A 73 -12.21 -5.10 12.48
C TYR A 73 -11.46 -5.55 11.22
N ASP A 74 -12.18 -6.17 10.28
CA ASP A 74 -11.70 -6.44 8.94
C ASP A 74 -12.19 -5.35 7.96
N SER A 75 -11.81 -5.46 6.68
CA SER A 75 -12.25 -4.49 5.66
C SER A 75 -13.75 -4.55 5.41
N THR A 76 -14.42 -5.67 5.66
CA THR A 76 -15.86 -5.79 5.44
C THR A 76 -16.65 -5.16 6.58
N LYS A 77 -16.24 -5.38 7.84
CA LYS A 77 -16.79 -4.74 9.04
C LYS A 77 -16.60 -3.23 8.99
N LEU A 78 -15.43 -2.74 8.56
CA LEU A 78 -15.18 -1.31 8.39
C LEU A 78 -16.10 -0.68 7.34
N LYS A 79 -16.29 -1.32 6.17
CA LYS A 79 -17.20 -0.82 5.14
C LYS A 79 -18.66 -0.81 5.57
N ARG A 80 -19.08 -1.80 6.35
CA ARG A 80 -20.43 -1.84 6.92
C ARG A 80 -20.62 -0.68 7.89
N PHE A 81 -19.69 -0.49 8.82
CA PHE A 81 -19.70 0.63 9.74
C PHE A 81 -19.74 1.99 9.01
N ASP A 82 -18.86 2.20 8.02
CA ASP A 82 -18.84 3.45 7.24
C ASP A 82 -20.19 3.74 6.57
N ARG A 83 -20.80 2.71 5.97
CA ARG A 83 -22.13 2.82 5.36
C ARG A 83 -23.22 3.07 6.40
N ASP A 84 -23.21 2.34 7.51
CA ASP A 84 -24.22 2.51 8.55
C ASP A 84 -24.14 3.93 9.13
N VAL A 85 -22.94 4.53 9.29
CA VAL A 85 -22.76 5.95 9.64
C VAL A 85 -23.28 6.90 8.54
N ASP A 86 -23.04 6.60 7.27
CA ASP A 86 -23.52 7.43 6.15
C ASP A 86 -25.05 7.43 6.00
N ASP A 87 -25.68 6.28 6.23
CA ASP A 87 -27.13 6.08 6.13
C ASP A 87 -27.89 6.77 7.28
N ASN A 88 -27.22 7.17 8.35
CA ASN A 88 -27.83 7.94 9.44
C ASN A 88 -28.21 9.34 8.95
N SER A 89 -29.52 9.62 8.89
CA SER A 89 -30.04 10.92 8.45
C SER A 89 -29.93 12.03 9.50
N GLU A 90 -29.73 11.66 10.77
CA GLU A 90 -29.71 12.61 11.89
C GLU A 90 -28.33 13.26 12.12
N LEU A 91 -27.28 12.67 11.55
CA LEU A 91 -25.91 13.14 11.68
C LEU A 91 -25.55 14.10 10.55
N GLU A 92 -24.87 15.19 10.89
CA GLU A 92 -24.26 16.09 9.90
C GLU A 92 -23.02 15.44 9.26
N ASP A 93 -22.66 15.86 8.05
CA ASP A 93 -21.50 15.32 7.33
C ASP A 93 -20.20 15.41 8.14
N GLY A 94 -20.01 16.50 8.91
CA GLY A 94 -18.87 16.66 9.81
C GLY A 94 -18.87 15.68 10.98
N GLU A 95 -20.04 15.35 11.54
CA GLU A 95 -20.18 14.35 12.60
C GLU A 95 -19.89 12.95 12.07
N LYS A 96 -20.36 12.64 10.86
CA LYS A 96 -20.08 11.38 10.17
C LYS A 96 -18.59 11.20 9.93
N GLU A 97 -17.91 12.25 9.45
CA GLU A 97 -16.46 12.24 9.27
C GLU A 97 -15.72 12.02 10.60
N TYR A 98 -16.13 12.71 11.66
CA TYR A 98 -15.57 12.55 13.00
C TYR A 98 -15.73 11.12 13.52
N LEU A 99 -16.91 10.52 13.40
CA LEU A 99 -17.17 9.14 13.84
C LEU A 99 -16.31 8.13 13.08
N LYS A 100 -16.17 8.31 11.77
CA LYS A 100 -15.31 7.48 10.93
C LYS A 100 -13.83 7.63 11.28
N TRP A 101 -13.39 8.84 11.61
CA TRP A 101 -12.04 9.11 12.08
C TRP A 101 -11.79 8.44 13.44
N TYR A 102 -12.66 8.69 14.42
CA TYR A 102 -12.57 8.14 15.76
C TYR A 102 -12.60 6.61 15.76
N ALA A 103 -13.52 5.98 15.00
CA ALA A 103 -13.62 4.53 14.92
C ALA A 103 -12.35 3.85 14.39
N ARG A 104 -11.63 4.50 13.46
CA ARG A 104 -10.35 3.99 12.92
C ARG A 104 -9.19 4.17 13.89
N ARG A 105 -9.23 5.21 14.74
CA ARG A 105 -8.22 5.52 15.75
C ARG A 105 -8.40 4.70 17.02
N ALA A 106 -9.64 4.56 17.48
CA ALA A 106 -10.01 3.81 18.68
C ALA A 106 -10.11 2.29 18.42
N GLY A 107 -10.49 1.88 17.20
CA GLY A 107 -10.60 0.48 16.79
C GLY A 107 -9.26 -0.12 16.39
N HIS A 108 -9.14 -1.45 16.49
CA HIS A 108 -7.93 -2.17 16.08
C HIS A 108 -8.20 -2.98 14.81
N LYS A 109 -7.37 -2.82 13.77
CA LYS A 109 -7.51 -3.61 12.54
C LYS A 109 -7.09 -5.06 12.76
N GLU A 110 -7.89 -6.01 12.27
CA GLU A 110 -7.57 -7.43 12.33
C GLU A 110 -6.27 -7.71 11.58
N ARG A 111 -5.30 -8.29 12.29
CA ARG A 111 -4.02 -8.68 11.71
C ARG A 111 -4.21 -9.89 10.81
N LYS A 112 -3.96 -9.70 9.52
CA LYS A 112 -3.94 -10.81 8.56
C LYS A 112 -2.91 -11.84 9.00
N ARG A 113 -3.31 -13.11 9.04
CA ARG A 113 -2.40 -14.23 9.35
C ARG A 113 -1.34 -14.36 8.26
N PRO A 114 -0.07 -14.65 8.59
CA PRO A 114 0.93 -14.99 7.58
C PRO A 114 0.42 -16.10 6.66
N ARG A 115 0.50 -15.85 5.34
CA ARG A 115 0.02 -16.81 4.32
C ARG A 115 0.75 -18.13 4.43
N ASP A 116 2.05 -18.06 4.66
CA ASP A 116 2.88 -19.22 4.94
C ASP A 116 2.57 -19.81 6.32
N LYS A 117 2.35 -21.13 6.34
CA LYS A 117 2.06 -21.89 7.56
C LYS A 117 3.20 -21.84 8.56
N LEU A 118 4.47 -21.87 8.11
CA LEU A 118 5.63 -21.85 9.01
C LEU A 118 5.79 -20.51 9.73
N LEU A 119 5.33 -19.42 9.10
CA LEU A 119 5.35 -18.08 9.70
C LEU A 119 4.21 -17.83 10.69
N ARG A 120 3.26 -18.78 10.82
CA ARG A 120 2.17 -18.68 11.81
C ARG A 120 2.63 -19.05 13.21
N ASP A 121 3.61 -19.93 13.31
CA ASP A 121 4.15 -20.40 14.58
C ASP A 121 5.13 -19.35 15.12
N PRO A 122 4.84 -18.71 16.27
CA PRO A 122 5.70 -17.68 16.83
C PRO A 122 7.09 -18.19 17.20
N TRP A 123 7.26 -19.49 17.47
CA TRP A 123 8.55 -20.07 17.87
C TRP A 123 9.47 -20.30 16.67
N VAL A 124 8.91 -20.61 15.49
CA VAL A 124 9.68 -21.00 14.29
C VAL A 124 9.78 -19.86 13.27
N LYS A 125 8.89 -18.85 13.37
CA LYS A 125 8.78 -17.73 12.44
C LYS A 125 10.12 -17.04 12.17
N ASP A 126 10.87 -16.70 13.22
CA ASP A 126 12.07 -15.88 13.08
C ASP A 126 13.21 -16.65 12.41
N ASP A 127 13.37 -17.92 12.75
CA ASP A 127 14.34 -18.82 12.12
C ASP A 127 14.03 -19.01 10.62
N VAL A 128 12.76 -19.23 10.27
CA VAL A 128 12.33 -19.39 8.87
C VAL A 128 12.54 -18.11 8.07
N LEU A 129 12.20 -16.95 8.62
CA LEU A 129 12.46 -15.66 7.98
C LEU A 129 13.96 -15.44 7.76
N ARG A 130 14.79 -15.76 8.76
CA ARG A 130 16.24 -15.64 8.66
C ARG A 130 16.79 -16.51 7.52
N MET A 131 16.41 -17.79 7.48
CA MET A 131 16.83 -18.71 6.42
C MET A 131 16.40 -18.24 5.03
N ARG A 132 15.16 -17.75 4.89
CA ARG A 132 14.69 -17.21 3.61
C ARG A 132 15.48 -16.00 3.16
N LYS A 133 15.79 -15.06 4.04
CA LYS A 133 16.61 -13.89 3.71
C LYS A 133 18.00 -14.32 3.24
N GLN A 134 18.61 -15.29 3.91
CA GLN A 134 19.93 -15.83 3.53
C GLN A 134 19.90 -16.50 2.14
N MET A 135 18.82 -17.22 1.83
CA MET A 135 18.70 -17.98 0.58
C MET A 135 18.02 -17.22 -0.57
N ALA A 136 17.43 -16.05 -0.31
CA ALA A 136 16.61 -15.30 -1.27
C ALA A 136 17.37 -14.89 -2.54
N PHE A 137 18.69 -14.71 -2.44
CA PHE A 137 19.54 -14.26 -3.55
C PHE A 137 20.47 -15.35 -4.08
N LEU A 138 20.36 -16.58 -3.56
CA LEU A 138 21.20 -17.67 -4.04
C LEU A 138 20.81 -18.01 -5.50
N GLY A 139 21.76 -17.87 -6.42
CA GLY A 139 21.53 -18.07 -7.86
C GLY A 139 21.10 -16.82 -8.62
N TYR A 140 20.95 -15.67 -7.96
CA TYR A 140 20.78 -14.39 -8.64
C TYR A 140 22.15 -13.84 -9.02
N SER A 141 22.48 -13.92 -10.30
CA SER A 141 23.53 -13.10 -10.89
C SER A 141 22.87 -11.93 -11.61
N TRP A 142 23.32 -10.71 -11.30
CA TRP A 142 23.00 -9.56 -12.13
C TRP A 142 23.55 -9.85 -13.52
N ARG A 143 22.70 -9.86 -14.55
CA ARG A 143 23.18 -9.81 -15.93
C ARG A 143 23.75 -8.41 -16.12
N CYS A 144 25.02 -8.22 -15.79
CA CYS A 144 25.77 -7.09 -16.32
C CYS A 144 25.68 -7.24 -17.83
N LYS A 145 24.87 -6.41 -18.50
CA LYS A 145 24.97 -6.23 -19.95
C LYS A 145 26.43 -5.85 -20.15
N GLY A 146 27.25 -6.83 -20.56
CA GLY A 146 28.68 -6.62 -20.78
C GLY A 146 28.78 -5.35 -21.59
N MET A 147 29.56 -4.39 -21.10
CA MET A 147 29.83 -3.14 -21.80
C MET A 147 29.99 -3.53 -23.25
N LEU A 148 29.02 -3.13 -24.09
CA LEU A 148 29.15 -3.30 -25.53
C LEU A 148 30.53 -2.76 -25.80
N HIS A 149 31.44 -3.64 -26.19
CA HIS A 149 32.78 -3.28 -26.60
C HIS A 149 32.52 -2.35 -27.77
N ARG A 150 32.46 -1.04 -27.52
CA ARG A 150 32.40 -0.06 -28.59
C ARG A 150 33.65 -0.39 -29.41
N PRO A 151 33.53 -0.80 -30.67
CA PRO A 151 34.72 -0.87 -31.49
C PRO A 151 35.32 0.52 -31.47
N PHE A 152 36.57 0.60 -31.03
CA PHE A 152 37.39 1.78 -31.20
C PHE A 152 37.43 2.04 -32.71
N VAL A 153 36.72 3.07 -33.15
CA VAL A 153 36.80 3.53 -34.53
C VAL A 153 38.18 4.13 -34.71
N ASP A 154 39.08 3.39 -35.37
CA ASP A 154 40.37 3.91 -35.83
C ASP A 154 40.08 5.10 -36.77
N GLY A 155 40.28 6.30 -36.25
CA GLY A 155 40.22 7.53 -37.01
C GLY A 155 41.34 7.56 -38.03
N VAL A 156 41.04 7.20 -39.27
CA VAL A 156 41.87 7.53 -40.43
C VAL A 156 41.87 9.05 -40.58
N ILE A 157 42.88 9.71 -40.03
CA ILE A 157 43.23 11.08 -40.40
C ILE A 157 43.88 10.97 -41.78
N ALA A 158 43.08 11.12 -42.83
CA ALA A 158 43.58 11.41 -44.16
C ALA A 158 44.23 12.80 -44.14
N ALA A 159 45.56 12.84 -44.21
CA ALA A 159 46.30 14.05 -44.51
C ALA A 159 45.99 14.46 -45.96
N ILE A 160 45.28 15.57 -46.13
CA ILE A 160 45.15 16.25 -47.41
C ILE A 160 46.42 17.08 -47.59
N SER A 161 47.15 16.79 -48.67
CA SER A 161 48.28 17.60 -49.16
C SER A 161 47.80 18.70 -50.10
#